data_AF-A0A257VEU1-F1
#
_entry.id   AF-A0A257VEU1-F1
#
_cell.length_a   1.000
_cell.length_b   1.000
_cell.length_c   1.000
_cell.angle_alpha   90.00
_cell.angle_beta   90.00
_cell.angle_gamma   90.00
#
_symmetry.space_group_name_H-M   'P 1'
#
loop_
_entity.id
_entity.type
_entity.pdbx_description
1 polymer ?
#
loop_
_entity_poly.entity_id
_entity_poly.type
_entity_poly.pdbx_seq_one_letter_code
_entity_poly.pdbx_strand_id
1 'polypeptide(L)'
;MPETIPFPEFENLTGRPFSFYPPVLNIEHNEWKLLEATWSEILVHNTKMDLEIWVPRRFIGQVSQIEKPVMIVGLSKELEYNAGMIRPHEKRVLNLPKSPTGPPPAAAGTIPTPAMVGGVRLSSGSESKIIWLVGGVLVFGLLAAFVGVKLSRNDNVEYQAVMQEDLGFSARDDYFAVVRKLGEPKNDRWKEPATEMQYRALTYPDRHLTVILMGTERNNALYIGAMNDEWRPVHTVLHAGRGNTRSLLDRLKRF
;
A
#
# COMPACT_ATOMS: atom_id res chain seq x y z
N MET A 1 14.81 -4.79 17.61
CA MET A 1 13.60 -4.38 18.36
C MET A 1 13.07 -3.16 17.67
N PRO A 2 11.92 -3.21 16.98
CA PRO A 2 11.35 -2.01 16.38
C PRO A 2 10.91 -1.08 17.52
N GLU A 3 11.30 0.20 17.43
CA GLU A 3 10.90 1.25 18.36
C GLU A 3 9.37 1.42 18.32
N THR A 4 8.71 1.00 19.39
CA THR A 4 7.34 1.40 19.70
C THR A 4 7.37 2.89 20.06
N ILE A 5 7.12 3.75 19.08
CA ILE A 5 6.91 5.18 19.32
C ILE A 5 5.60 5.31 20.12
N PRO A 6 5.60 5.85 21.35
CA PRO A 6 4.37 6.07 22.10
C PRO A 6 3.59 7.20 21.40
N PHE A 7 2.46 6.86 20.81
CA PHE A 7 1.55 7.84 20.22
C PHE A 7 0.56 8.28 21.31
N PRO A 8 0.50 9.58 21.67
CA PRO A 8 -0.24 10.07 22.84
C PRO A 8 -1.75 9.79 22.78
N GLU A 9 -2.31 9.66 21.57
CA GLU A 9 -3.74 9.31 21.36
C GLU A 9 -4.11 7.92 21.89
N PHE A 10 -3.15 6.99 21.94
CA PHE A 10 -3.35 5.60 22.31
C PHE A 10 -2.71 5.20 23.64
N GLU A 11 -1.99 6.12 24.30
CA GLU A 11 -1.48 5.89 25.67
C GLU A 11 -2.61 5.51 26.64
N ASN A 12 -3.80 6.08 26.43
CA ASN A 12 -4.98 5.77 27.24
C ASN A 12 -5.54 4.35 27.01
N LEU A 13 -5.25 3.72 25.87
CA LEU A 13 -5.69 2.35 25.55
C LEU A 13 -4.70 1.29 26.07
N THR A 14 -3.43 1.65 26.27
CA THR A 14 -2.39 0.71 26.69
C THR A 14 -2.75 0.08 28.04
N GLY A 15 -2.92 -1.25 28.05
CA GLY A 15 -3.25 -2.02 29.26
C GLY A 15 -4.72 -1.98 29.69
N ARG A 16 -5.62 -1.31 28.96
CA ARG A 16 -7.07 -1.26 29.27
C ARG A 16 -7.89 -1.92 28.16
N PRO A 17 -8.94 -2.68 28.50
CA PRO A 17 -9.88 -3.17 27.50
C PRO A 17 -10.74 -2.03 26.96
N PHE A 18 -11.06 -2.08 25.67
CA PHE A 18 -11.93 -1.13 24.99
C PHE A 18 -12.83 -1.83 23.97
N SER A 19 -13.86 -1.13 23.49
CA SER A 19 -14.79 -1.61 22.47
C SER A 19 -14.76 -0.71 21.25
N PHE A 20 -14.90 -1.27 20.05
CA PHE A 20 -15.06 -0.48 18.83
C PHE A 20 -16.50 0.00 18.66
N TYR A 21 -16.70 1.21 18.16
CA TYR A 21 -18.02 1.68 17.77
C TYR A 21 -17.99 2.39 16.40
N PRO A 22 -18.66 1.86 15.36
CA PRO A 22 -19.46 0.62 15.35
C PRO A 22 -18.66 -0.66 15.66
N PRO A 23 -19.29 -1.76 16.12
CA PRO A 23 -18.59 -3.03 16.30
C PRO A 23 -18.07 -3.59 14.97
N VAL A 24 -16.97 -4.34 15.02
CA VAL A 24 -16.47 -5.04 13.83
C VAL A 24 -17.41 -6.21 13.52
N LEU A 25 -17.91 -6.28 12.28
CA LEU A 25 -18.83 -7.31 11.81
C LEU A 25 -18.12 -8.66 11.70
N ASN A 26 -18.89 -9.74 11.83
CA ASN A 26 -18.44 -11.14 11.89
C ASN A 26 -17.54 -11.47 13.09
N ILE A 27 -17.58 -10.65 14.14
CA ILE A 27 -16.92 -10.92 15.43
C ILE A 27 -17.97 -10.78 16.53
N GLU A 28 -18.14 -11.83 17.33
CA GLU A 28 -19.19 -11.91 18.33
C GLU A 28 -18.89 -11.04 19.57
N HIS A 29 -17.60 -10.94 19.94
CA HIS A 29 -17.20 -10.21 21.14
C HIS A 29 -16.47 -8.92 20.80
N ASN A 30 -17.00 -7.79 21.27
CA ASN A 30 -16.44 -6.46 20.96
C ASN A 30 -15.64 -5.90 22.15
N GLU A 31 -14.76 -6.70 22.71
CA GLU A 31 -13.82 -6.29 23.75
C GLU A 31 -12.39 -6.58 23.29
N TRP A 32 -11.58 -5.55 23.28
CA TRP A 32 -10.29 -5.52 22.61
C TRP A 32 -9.22 -4.94 23.54
N LYS A 33 -7.99 -5.42 23.40
CA LYS A 33 -6.81 -4.85 24.04
C LYS A 33 -5.80 -4.45 22.97
N LEU A 34 -5.18 -3.29 23.15
CA LEU A 34 -4.08 -2.86 22.30
C LEU A 34 -2.83 -3.68 22.65
N LEU A 35 -2.24 -4.34 21.67
CA LEU A 35 -0.96 -5.04 21.82
C LEU A 35 0.19 -4.20 21.29
N GLU A 36 0.04 -3.72 20.05
CA GLU A 36 1.07 -2.96 19.35
C GLU A 36 0.43 -1.84 18.53
N ALA A 37 1.18 -0.76 18.32
CA ALA A 37 0.77 0.33 17.44
C ALA A 37 1.93 0.72 16.54
N THR A 38 1.71 0.66 15.23
CA THR A 38 2.61 1.20 14.22
C THR A 38 2.12 2.57 13.75
N TRP A 39 2.84 3.17 12.79
CA TRP A 39 2.46 4.45 12.20
C TRP A 39 1.15 4.39 11.40
N SER A 40 0.84 3.24 10.79
CA SER A 40 -0.33 3.07 9.91
C SER A 40 -1.42 2.17 10.48
N GLU A 41 -1.10 1.29 11.43
CA GLU A 41 -1.99 0.24 11.91
C GLU A 41 -1.85 0.03 13.43
N ILE A 42 -2.89 -0.52 14.05
CA ILE A 42 -2.84 -0.99 15.44
C ILE A 42 -3.14 -2.48 15.48
N LEU A 43 -2.38 -3.22 16.28
CA LEU A 43 -2.65 -4.62 16.58
C LEU A 43 -3.51 -4.69 17.83
N VAL A 44 -4.68 -5.30 17.69
CA VAL A 44 -5.64 -5.46 18.78
C VAL A 44 -5.99 -6.92 18.96
N HIS A 45 -6.13 -7.32 20.21
CA HIS A 45 -6.43 -8.69 20.61
C HIS A 45 -7.81 -8.77 21.27
N ASN A 46 -8.62 -9.72 20.81
CA ASN A 46 -9.93 -10.00 21.35
C ASN A 46 -9.84 -10.82 22.64
N THR A 47 -10.36 -10.27 23.74
CA THR A 47 -10.18 -10.89 25.07
C THR A 47 -10.89 -12.23 25.26
N LYS A 48 -11.89 -12.55 24.42
CA LYS A 48 -12.67 -13.80 24.52
C LYS A 48 -12.44 -14.77 23.38
N MET A 49 -12.13 -14.28 22.19
CA MET A 49 -11.99 -15.11 20.99
C MET A 49 -10.55 -15.46 20.66
N ASP A 50 -9.57 -15.01 21.45
CA ASP A 50 -8.14 -15.18 21.21
C ASP A 50 -7.73 -14.76 19.78
N LEU A 51 -8.38 -13.69 19.29
CA LEU A 51 -8.28 -13.25 17.91
C LEU A 51 -7.48 -11.95 17.86
N GLU A 52 -6.39 -11.97 17.09
CA GLU A 52 -5.57 -10.80 16.83
C GLU A 52 -5.85 -10.22 15.45
N ILE A 53 -6.08 -8.92 15.37
CA ILE A 53 -6.37 -8.22 14.12
C ILE A 53 -5.58 -6.92 14.01
N TRP A 54 -5.07 -6.64 12.81
CA TRP A 54 -4.49 -5.35 12.46
C TRP A 54 -5.59 -4.41 11.93
N VAL A 55 -5.80 -3.30 12.62
CA VAL A 55 -6.77 -2.27 12.25
C VAL A 55 -6.04 -1.06 11.67
N PRO A 56 -6.31 -0.67 10.41
CA PRO A 56 -5.73 0.53 9.83
C PRO A 56 -6.19 1.79 10.56
N ARG A 57 -5.23 2.64 10.95
CA ARG A 57 -5.47 3.85 11.73
C ARG A 57 -6.38 4.86 11.05
N ARG A 58 -6.40 4.88 9.71
CA ARG A 58 -7.34 5.70 8.93
C ARG A 58 -8.82 5.43 9.25
N PHE A 59 -9.12 4.26 9.81
CA PHE A 59 -10.47 3.89 10.22
C PHE A 59 -10.76 4.16 11.70
N ILE A 60 -9.78 4.64 12.45
CA ILE A 60 -9.94 4.99 13.87
C ILE A 60 -10.32 6.46 13.96
N GLY A 61 -11.41 6.73 14.66
CA GLY A 61 -11.90 8.06 14.98
C GLY A 61 -11.54 8.47 16.40
N GLN A 62 -12.37 9.33 17.00
CA GLN A 62 -12.17 9.79 18.37
C GLN A 62 -12.23 8.64 19.38
N VAL A 63 -11.24 8.58 20.27
CA VAL A 63 -11.30 7.75 21.49
C VAL A 63 -12.13 8.54 22.49
N SER A 64 -13.35 8.09 22.73
CA SER A 64 -14.29 8.81 23.59
C SER A 64 -14.20 8.29 25.02
N GLN A 65 -13.81 9.17 25.95
CA GLN A 65 -13.92 8.93 27.39
C GLN A 65 -15.26 9.49 27.88
N ILE A 66 -16.38 8.87 27.49
CA ILE A 66 -17.69 9.29 28.02
C ILE A 66 -17.90 8.52 29.32
N GLU A 67 -17.43 9.06 30.45
CA GLU A 67 -17.92 8.90 31.85
C GLU A 67 -18.47 7.52 32.34
N LYS A 68 -18.27 6.43 31.60
CA LYS A 68 -18.85 5.09 31.76
C LYS A 68 -17.71 4.05 31.80
N PRO A 69 -17.92 2.87 32.40
CA PRO A 69 -16.83 1.94 32.76
C PRO A 69 -16.09 1.29 31.58
N VAL A 70 -16.49 1.50 30.32
CA VAL A 70 -15.90 0.85 29.14
C VAL A 70 -15.40 1.90 28.15
N MET A 71 -14.12 1.82 27.79
CA MET A 71 -13.49 2.73 26.84
C MET A 71 -14.00 2.44 25.43
N ILE A 72 -14.41 3.47 24.67
CA ILE A 72 -14.94 3.30 23.32
C ILE A 72 -13.99 3.95 22.32
N VAL A 73 -13.55 3.15 21.35
CA VAL A 73 -12.79 3.59 20.19
C VAL A 73 -13.75 3.76 19.02
N GLY A 74 -13.95 4.99 18.58
CA GLY A 74 -14.77 5.26 17.39
C GLY A 74 -14.12 4.68 16.13
N LEU A 75 -14.92 4.07 15.26
CA LEU A 75 -14.53 3.70 13.90
C LEU A 75 -15.21 4.65 12.91
N SER A 76 -14.45 5.18 11.95
CA SER A 76 -14.95 6.10 10.92
C SER A 76 -15.74 5.38 9.82
N LYS A 77 -15.62 4.05 9.72
CA LYS A 77 -16.39 3.17 8.84
C LYS A 77 -16.77 1.89 9.58
N GLU A 78 -17.89 1.28 9.20
CA GLU A 78 -18.17 -0.10 9.59
C GLU A 78 -17.10 -1.01 8.99
N LEU A 79 -16.50 -1.86 9.82
CA LEU A 79 -15.46 -2.80 9.42
C LEU A 79 -16.02 -4.22 9.52
N GLU A 80 -15.63 -5.09 8.60
CA GLU A 80 -16.00 -6.50 8.55
C GLU A 80 -14.74 -7.35 8.60
N TYR A 81 -14.75 -8.37 9.45
CA TYR A 81 -13.71 -9.40 9.47
C TYR A 81 -14.06 -10.52 8.48
N ASN A 82 -13.13 -10.82 7.56
CA ASN A 82 -13.27 -11.88 6.58
C ASN A 82 -11.93 -12.61 6.41
N ALA A 83 -11.90 -13.90 6.77
CA ALA A 83 -10.76 -14.81 6.54
C ALA A 83 -9.39 -14.25 6.96
N GLY A 84 -9.29 -13.64 8.15
CA GLY A 84 -8.03 -13.07 8.66
C GLY A 84 -7.82 -11.59 8.34
N MET A 85 -8.68 -10.96 7.52
CA MET A 85 -8.51 -9.58 7.06
C MET A 85 -9.67 -8.69 7.48
N ILE A 86 -9.36 -7.43 7.82
CA ILE A 86 -10.36 -6.40 8.04
C ILE A 86 -10.60 -5.62 6.75
N ARG A 87 -11.87 -5.47 6.35
CA ARG A 87 -12.29 -4.65 5.21
C ARG A 87 -13.39 -3.67 5.59
N PRO A 88 -13.48 -2.48 4.96
CA PRO A 88 -14.64 -1.62 5.10
C PRO A 88 -15.89 -2.32 4.58
N HIS A 89 -16.95 -2.31 5.38
CA HIS A 89 -18.24 -2.85 5.00
C HIS A 89 -19.02 -1.81 4.19
N GLU A 90 -19.44 -2.17 2.97
CA GLU A 90 -20.31 -1.35 2.13
C GLU A 90 -21.74 -1.88 2.20
N LYS A 91 -22.63 -1.11 2.82
CA LYS A 91 -24.07 -1.41 2.81
C LYS A 91 -24.60 -1.31 1.38
N ARG A 92 -25.07 -2.43 0.84
CA ARG A 92 -25.84 -2.45 -0.41
C ARG A 92 -27.20 -1.80 -0.16
N VAL A 93 -27.34 -0.53 -0.54
CA VAL A 93 -28.63 0.15 -0.51
C VAL A 93 -29.45 -0.34 -1.70
N LEU A 94 -30.43 -1.21 -1.43
CA LEU A 94 -31.49 -1.47 -2.39
C LEU A 94 -32.41 -0.25 -2.37
N ASN A 95 -32.37 0.56 -3.44
CA ASN A 95 -33.40 1.57 -3.63
C ASN A 95 -34.75 0.86 -3.74
N LEU A 96 -35.65 1.11 -2.78
CA LEU A 96 -37.02 0.67 -2.91
C LEU A 96 -37.58 1.32 -4.19
N PRO A 97 -38.03 0.55 -5.20
CA PRO A 97 -38.72 1.15 -6.33
C PRO A 97 -39.93 1.90 -5.79
N LYS A 98 -40.05 3.19 -6.11
CA LYS A 98 -41.22 3.98 -5.75
C LYS A 98 -42.45 3.25 -6.31
N SER A 99 -43.32 2.76 -5.43
CA SER A 99 -44.54 2.08 -5.85
C SER A 99 -45.40 3.07 -6.64
N PRO A 100 -45.76 2.81 -7.91
CA PRO A 100 -46.56 3.73 -8.72
C PRO A 100 -48.00 3.89 -8.23
N THR A 101 -48.45 3.07 -7.30
CA THR A 101 -49.86 2.98 -6.91
C THR A 101 -49.98 2.78 -5.40
N GLY A 102 -49.79 3.86 -4.66
CA GLY A 102 -50.25 4.00 -3.27
C GLY A 102 -51.06 5.28 -3.15
N PRO A 103 -52.20 5.29 -2.43
CA PRO A 103 -52.96 6.52 -2.23
C PRO A 103 -52.08 7.56 -1.52
N PRO A 104 -52.19 8.85 -1.89
CA PRO A 104 -51.41 9.91 -1.26
C PRO A 104 -51.68 9.92 0.26
N PRO A 105 -50.64 10.16 1.09
CA PRO A 105 -50.87 10.32 2.52
C PRO A 105 -51.84 11.47 2.76
N ALA A 106 -52.83 11.25 3.64
CA ALA A 106 -53.73 12.29 4.08
C ALA A 106 -52.91 13.44 4.69
N ALA A 107 -53.20 14.68 4.27
CA ALA A 107 -52.56 15.88 4.79
C ALA A 107 -52.95 16.07 6.27
N ALA A 108 -52.15 15.52 7.18
CA ALA A 108 -52.18 15.86 8.59
C ALA A 108 -51.59 17.26 8.78
N GLY A 109 -52.30 18.07 9.58
CA GLY A 109 -52.15 19.51 9.69
C GLY A 109 -50.75 20.03 10.03
N THR A 110 -50.59 21.29 9.67
CA THR A 110 -49.44 22.18 9.83
C THR A 110 -48.81 22.12 11.22
N ILE A 111 -47.61 21.53 11.32
CA ILE A 111 -46.63 21.87 12.36
C ILE A 111 -45.74 22.96 11.75
N PRO A 112 -45.67 24.18 12.32
CA PRO A 112 -44.84 25.24 11.77
C PRO A 112 -43.36 24.89 11.89
N THR A 113 -42.71 24.70 10.75
CA THR A 113 -41.24 24.56 10.65
C THR A 113 -40.64 25.97 10.57
N PRO A 114 -39.57 26.29 11.32
CA PRO A 114 -39.00 27.63 11.34
C PRO A 114 -38.45 28.05 9.98
N ALA A 115 -38.60 29.33 9.67
CA ALA A 115 -38.23 29.95 8.41
C ALA A 115 -36.74 29.74 8.07
N MET A 116 -36.48 29.04 6.96
CA MET A 116 -35.17 28.99 6.35
C MET A 116 -34.99 30.29 5.54
N VAL A 117 -34.10 31.15 6.02
CA VAL A 117 -33.75 32.43 5.40
C VAL A 117 -33.00 32.18 4.08
N GLY A 118 -33.49 32.82 3.01
CA GLY A 118 -32.64 33.37 1.95
C GLY A 118 -32.17 32.42 0.83
N GLY A 119 -33.09 31.97 -0.01
CA GLY A 119 -32.75 31.52 -1.36
C GLY A 119 -32.54 32.73 -2.28
N VAL A 120 -31.29 33.08 -2.56
CA VAL A 120 -30.90 34.08 -3.58
C VAL A 120 -31.46 33.66 -4.94
N ARG A 121 -32.30 34.51 -5.55
CA ARG A 121 -32.65 34.41 -6.97
C ARG A 121 -31.39 34.72 -7.79
N LEU A 122 -30.81 33.72 -8.43
CA LEU A 122 -29.85 33.93 -9.51
C LEU A 122 -30.58 33.82 -10.86
N SER A 123 -30.45 34.90 -11.62
CA SER A 123 -31.01 35.16 -12.93
C SER A 123 -30.59 34.11 -13.97
N SER A 124 -31.59 33.38 -14.47
CA SER A 124 -31.51 32.47 -15.60
C SER A 124 -31.32 33.26 -16.91
N GLY A 125 -30.11 33.28 -17.45
CA GLY A 125 -29.85 33.85 -18.78
C GLY A 125 -28.41 33.76 -19.29
N SER A 126 -27.41 33.68 -18.40
CA SER A 126 -25.98 33.60 -18.77
C SER A 126 -25.30 32.27 -18.43
N GLU A 127 -25.98 31.37 -17.71
CA GLU A 127 -25.39 30.12 -17.19
C GLU A 127 -25.05 29.09 -18.29
N SER A 128 -25.82 29.02 -19.38
CA SER A 128 -25.62 27.94 -20.36
C SER A 128 -24.29 28.07 -21.12
N LYS A 129 -23.77 29.29 -21.31
CA LYS A 129 -22.47 29.50 -21.97
C LYS A 129 -21.31 29.33 -20.99
N ILE A 130 -21.49 29.71 -19.73
CA ILE A 130 -20.48 29.56 -18.68
C ILE A 130 -20.31 28.09 -18.30
N ILE A 131 -21.39 27.32 -18.16
CA ILE A 131 -21.33 25.87 -17.92
C ILE A 131 -20.66 25.15 -19.09
N TRP A 132 -20.93 25.56 -20.32
CA TRP A 132 -20.26 24.99 -21.50
C TRP A 132 -18.77 25.33 -21.56
N LEU A 133 -18.39 26.56 -21.22
CA LEU A 133 -16.97 26.98 -21.16
C LEU A 133 -16.22 26.28 -20.03
N VAL A 134 -16.80 26.21 -18.83
CA VAL A 134 -16.21 25.53 -17.67
C VAL A 134 -16.10 24.03 -17.93
N GLY A 135 -17.14 23.42 -18.50
CA GLY A 135 -17.11 22.01 -18.91
C GLY A 135 -16.06 21.74 -19.98
N GLY A 136 -15.94 22.63 -20.97
CA GLY A 136 -14.94 22.53 -22.03
C GLY A 136 -13.50 22.60 -21.51
N VAL A 137 -13.20 23.53 -20.60
CA VAL A 137 -11.87 23.65 -19.98
C VAL A 137 -11.53 22.42 -19.14
N LEU A 138 -12.51 21.86 -18.41
CA LEU A 138 -12.30 20.69 -17.55
C LEU A 138 -12.04 19.42 -18.37
N VAL A 139 -12.80 19.23 -19.44
CA VAL A 139 -12.58 18.12 -20.40
C VAL A 139 -11.24 18.29 -21.10
N PHE A 140 -10.89 19.50 -21.56
CA PHE A 140 -9.60 19.76 -22.20
C PHE A 140 -8.43 19.53 -21.24
N GLY A 141 -8.55 19.94 -19.98
CA GLY A 141 -7.55 19.69 -18.93
C GLY A 141 -7.35 18.20 -18.67
N LEU A 142 -8.44 17.43 -18.57
CA LEU A 142 -8.38 15.97 -18.44
C LEU A 142 -7.77 15.31 -19.67
N LEU A 143 -8.09 15.77 -20.87
CA LEU A 143 -7.52 15.25 -22.12
C LEU A 143 -6.02 15.56 -22.21
N ALA A 144 -5.62 16.79 -21.89
CA ALA A 144 -4.22 17.21 -21.88
C ALA A 144 -3.41 16.44 -20.82
N ALA A 145 -3.98 16.22 -19.63
CA ALA A 145 -3.38 15.38 -18.60
C ALA A 145 -3.27 13.91 -19.06
N PHE A 146 -4.30 13.37 -19.70
CA PHE A 146 -4.29 12.00 -20.23
C PHE A 146 -3.24 11.82 -21.33
N VAL A 147 -3.16 12.78 -22.26
CA VAL A 147 -2.15 12.81 -23.34
C VAL A 147 -0.76 12.99 -22.75
N GLY A 148 -0.57 13.89 -21.79
CA GLY A 148 0.69 14.07 -21.07
C GLY A 148 1.13 12.80 -20.34
N VAL A 149 0.21 12.09 -19.69
CA VAL A 149 0.48 10.78 -19.07
C VAL A 149 0.81 9.73 -20.13
N LYS A 150 0.16 9.72 -21.28
CA LYS A 150 0.45 8.78 -22.38
C LYS A 150 1.81 9.04 -23.05
N LEU A 151 2.18 10.31 -23.26
CA LEU A 151 3.49 10.70 -23.78
C LEU A 151 4.60 10.50 -22.75
N SER A 152 4.33 10.74 -21.46
CA SER A 152 5.29 10.49 -20.38
C SER A 152 5.40 9.00 -20.03
N ARG A 153 4.35 8.20 -20.22
CA ARG A 153 4.36 6.73 -20.17
C ARG A 153 4.82 6.11 -21.49
N ASN A 154 5.75 6.76 -22.21
CA ASN A 154 6.53 6.08 -23.23
C ASN A 154 7.63 5.18 -22.61
N ASP A 155 7.69 5.10 -21.28
CA ASP A 155 8.19 3.90 -20.61
C ASP A 155 7.16 2.81 -20.79
N ASN A 156 7.37 1.97 -21.81
CA ASN A 156 6.85 0.61 -21.83
C ASN A 156 7.26 -0.04 -20.50
N VAL A 157 6.42 0.05 -19.48
CA VAL A 157 6.44 -0.88 -18.35
C VAL A 157 5.84 -2.17 -18.91
N GLU A 158 6.62 -2.79 -19.77
CA GLU A 158 6.48 -4.19 -20.09
C GLU A 158 6.72 -4.90 -18.77
N TYR A 159 5.62 -5.30 -18.13
CA TYR A 159 5.65 -6.15 -16.96
C TYR A 159 6.11 -7.52 -17.45
N GLN A 160 7.40 -7.66 -17.75
CA GLN A 160 8.00 -8.96 -17.87
C GLN A 160 7.89 -9.57 -16.48
N ALA A 161 7.02 -10.55 -16.36
CA ALA A 161 7.06 -11.53 -15.28
C ALA A 161 8.39 -12.30 -15.40
N VAL A 162 9.51 -11.63 -15.17
CA VAL A 162 10.71 -12.33 -14.72
C VAL A 162 10.27 -12.90 -13.40
N MET A 163 10.01 -14.20 -13.40
CA MET A 163 9.71 -14.97 -12.22
C MET A 163 10.69 -14.49 -11.16
N GLN A 164 10.16 -13.83 -10.13
CA GLN A 164 10.84 -13.69 -8.86
C GLN A 164 10.81 -15.09 -8.22
N GLU A 165 11.34 -16.09 -8.96
CA GLU A 165 11.87 -17.29 -8.37
C GLU A 165 12.86 -16.77 -7.35
N ASP A 166 12.58 -17.06 -6.09
CA ASP A 166 13.55 -16.89 -5.05
C ASP A 166 14.77 -17.69 -5.48
N LEU A 167 15.73 -17.03 -6.13
CA LEU A 167 16.94 -17.65 -6.69
C LEU A 167 17.76 -18.31 -5.56
N GLY A 168 17.35 -18.13 -4.30
CA GLY A 168 17.97 -18.67 -3.11
C GLY A 168 19.36 -18.10 -2.91
N PHE A 169 19.69 -17.00 -3.57
CA PHE A 169 21.00 -16.35 -3.47
C PHE A 169 21.05 -15.43 -2.26
N SER A 170 22.12 -15.59 -1.49
CA SER A 170 22.41 -14.74 -0.35
C SER A 170 23.68 -13.93 -0.57
N ALA A 171 23.87 -12.86 0.20
CA ALA A 171 25.09 -12.06 0.17
C ALA A 171 26.37 -12.82 0.61
N ARG A 172 26.25 -14.10 0.99
CA ARG A 172 27.36 -14.99 1.36
C ARG A 172 27.76 -15.95 0.25
N ASP A 173 27.01 -16.00 -0.84
CA ASP A 173 27.30 -16.90 -1.94
C ASP A 173 28.49 -16.39 -2.75
N ASP A 174 29.49 -17.24 -2.95
CA ASP A 174 30.64 -16.99 -3.79
C ASP A 174 30.43 -17.55 -5.21
N TYR A 175 31.45 -17.42 -6.07
CA TYR A 175 31.41 -17.99 -7.43
C TYR A 175 31.01 -19.48 -7.45
N PHE A 176 31.59 -20.28 -6.56
CA PHE A 176 31.32 -21.73 -6.54
C PHE A 176 29.89 -22.04 -6.10
N ALA A 177 29.33 -21.26 -5.17
CA ALA A 177 27.93 -21.36 -4.78
C ALA A 177 26.99 -21.00 -5.94
N VAL A 178 27.34 -20.00 -6.77
CA VAL A 178 26.57 -19.65 -7.97
C VAL A 178 26.61 -20.77 -9.00
N VAL A 179 27.79 -21.31 -9.30
CA VAL A 179 27.94 -22.41 -10.26
C VAL A 179 27.20 -23.66 -9.79
N ARG A 180 27.20 -23.95 -8.49
CA ARG A 180 26.45 -25.09 -7.93
C ARG A 180 24.93 -24.93 -8.09
N LYS A 181 24.40 -23.71 -8.08
CA LYS A 181 22.96 -23.42 -8.16
C LYS A 181 22.46 -23.27 -9.60
N LEU A 182 23.23 -22.60 -10.46
CA LEU A 182 22.80 -22.27 -11.82
C LEU A 182 23.50 -23.07 -12.93
N GLY A 183 24.59 -23.77 -12.61
CA GLY A 183 25.49 -24.40 -13.57
C GLY A 183 26.63 -23.47 -14.00
N GLU A 184 27.41 -23.88 -14.99
CA GLU A 184 28.51 -23.07 -15.50
C GLU A 184 27.97 -21.85 -16.30
N PRO A 185 28.51 -20.65 -16.07
CA PRO A 185 28.14 -19.47 -16.84
C PRO A 185 28.65 -19.58 -18.28
N LYS A 186 27.87 -19.10 -19.24
CA LYS A 186 28.32 -19.05 -20.65
C LYS A 186 29.41 -18.00 -20.87
N ASN A 187 29.33 -16.89 -20.14
CA ASN A 187 30.37 -15.87 -20.15
C ASN A 187 30.70 -15.46 -18.72
N ASP A 188 31.98 -15.27 -18.47
CA ASP A 188 32.53 -14.83 -17.19
C ASP A 188 33.52 -13.71 -17.44
N ARG A 189 33.22 -12.53 -16.90
CA ARG A 189 34.01 -11.32 -17.14
C ARG A 189 34.24 -10.55 -15.84
N TRP A 190 35.49 -10.14 -15.64
CA TRP A 190 35.85 -9.15 -14.63
C TRP A 190 35.77 -7.73 -15.20
N LYS A 191 35.33 -6.79 -14.37
CA LYS A 191 35.34 -5.37 -14.72
C LYS A 191 36.78 -4.84 -14.68
N GLU A 192 37.18 -4.17 -15.76
CA GLU A 192 38.48 -3.50 -15.87
C GLU A 192 38.29 -2.00 -16.19
N PRO A 193 39.16 -1.09 -15.68
CA PRO A 193 40.30 -1.35 -14.80
C PRO A 193 39.90 -1.67 -13.36
N ALA A 194 40.77 -2.41 -12.67
CA ALA A 194 40.62 -2.79 -11.26
C ALA A 194 40.45 -1.52 -10.39
N THR A 195 39.22 -1.25 -9.97
CA THR A 195 38.90 -0.21 -8.99
C THR A 195 39.12 -0.78 -7.58
N GLU A 196 39.02 0.03 -6.52
CA GLU A 196 39.04 -0.47 -5.12
C GLU A 196 38.02 -1.59 -4.86
N MET A 197 36.94 -1.61 -5.64
CA MET A 197 35.96 -2.68 -5.67
C MET A 197 36.06 -3.44 -7.00
N GLN A 198 36.29 -4.75 -6.91
CA GLN A 198 36.27 -5.68 -8.03
C GLN A 198 34.84 -6.12 -8.29
N TYR A 199 34.44 -6.14 -9.56
CA TYR A 199 33.14 -6.67 -10.01
C TYR A 199 33.38 -7.81 -11.00
N ARG A 200 32.60 -8.89 -10.88
CA ARG A 200 32.56 -10.01 -11.81
C ARG A 200 31.13 -10.18 -12.31
N ALA A 201 30.96 -10.31 -13.61
CA ALA A 201 29.68 -10.60 -14.25
C ALA A 201 29.70 -12.02 -14.81
N LEU A 202 28.69 -12.81 -14.44
CA LEU A 202 28.47 -14.17 -14.89
C LEU A 202 27.17 -14.21 -15.69
N THR A 203 27.24 -14.38 -17.00
CA THR A 203 26.07 -14.32 -17.88
C THR A 203 25.50 -15.71 -18.13
N TYR A 204 24.19 -15.82 -17.95
CA TYR A 204 23.35 -17.00 -18.21
C TYR A 204 22.26 -16.62 -19.24
N PRO A 205 22.60 -16.61 -20.56
CA PRO A 205 21.68 -16.19 -21.62
C PRO A 205 20.41 -17.04 -21.66
N ASP A 206 20.53 -18.34 -21.39
CA ASP A 206 19.40 -19.27 -21.42
C ASP A 206 18.37 -18.98 -20.32
N ARG A 207 18.77 -18.20 -19.30
CA ARG A 207 17.92 -17.76 -18.19
C ARG A 207 17.66 -16.25 -18.23
N HIS A 208 18.09 -15.55 -19.28
CA HIS A 208 17.99 -14.08 -19.41
C HIS A 208 18.52 -13.34 -18.17
N LEU A 209 19.61 -13.86 -17.58
CA LEU A 209 20.12 -13.44 -16.27
C LEU A 209 21.63 -13.20 -16.31
N THR A 210 22.09 -12.10 -15.73
CA THR A 210 23.50 -11.85 -15.44
C THR A 210 23.71 -11.70 -13.94
N VAL A 211 24.45 -12.62 -13.33
CA VAL A 211 24.79 -12.58 -11.91
C VAL A 211 26.01 -11.69 -11.69
N ILE A 212 25.95 -10.82 -10.68
CA ILE A 212 27.03 -9.91 -10.32
C ILE A 212 27.62 -10.31 -8.96
N LEU A 213 28.93 -10.54 -8.95
CA LEU A 213 29.73 -10.68 -7.74
C LEU A 213 30.56 -9.41 -7.51
N MET A 214 30.77 -9.05 -6.25
CA MET A 214 31.60 -7.91 -5.86
C MET A 214 32.41 -8.23 -4.60
N GLY A 215 33.64 -7.72 -4.57
CA GLY A 215 34.53 -7.83 -3.42
C GLY A 215 35.68 -6.83 -3.50
N THR A 216 36.40 -6.65 -2.40
CA THR A 216 37.64 -5.86 -2.35
C THR A 216 38.76 -6.52 -3.15
N GLU A 217 38.74 -7.85 -3.24
CA GLU A 217 39.69 -8.67 -3.98
C GLU A 217 38.95 -9.67 -4.87
N ARG A 218 39.59 -10.12 -5.95
CA ARG A 218 39.00 -11.09 -6.88
C ARG A 218 38.65 -12.42 -6.21
N ASN A 219 39.41 -12.83 -5.20
CA ASN A 219 39.19 -14.09 -4.48
C ASN A 219 38.07 -14.01 -3.43
N ASN A 220 37.62 -12.81 -3.06
CA ASN A 220 36.59 -12.60 -2.05
C ASN A 220 35.35 -11.91 -2.65
N ALA A 221 35.09 -12.15 -3.94
CA ALA A 221 33.92 -11.61 -4.62
C ALA A 221 32.66 -12.42 -4.24
N LEU A 222 31.72 -11.76 -3.59
CA LEU A 222 30.47 -12.33 -3.11
C LEU A 222 29.29 -11.82 -3.94
N TYR A 223 28.22 -12.59 -3.95
CA TYR A 223 26.99 -12.25 -4.66
C TYR A 223 26.38 -10.96 -4.13
N ILE A 224 26.11 -10.02 -5.04
CA ILE A 224 25.45 -8.75 -4.70
C ILE A 224 24.13 -8.55 -5.44
N GLY A 225 23.85 -9.34 -6.47
CA GLY A 225 22.58 -9.30 -7.17
C GLY A 225 22.65 -9.89 -8.57
N ALA A 226 21.52 -9.80 -9.28
CA ALA A 226 21.42 -10.21 -10.66
C ALA A 226 20.69 -9.16 -11.50
N MET A 227 21.08 -9.10 -12.77
CA MET A 227 20.55 -8.20 -13.80
C MET A 227 19.82 -9.00 -14.87
N ASN A 228 18.82 -8.42 -15.51
CA ASN A 228 18.24 -8.96 -16.75
C ASN A 228 19.03 -8.54 -18.00
N ASP A 229 18.54 -8.92 -19.18
CA ASP A 229 19.14 -8.58 -20.47
C ASP A 229 19.19 -7.07 -20.76
N GLU A 230 18.22 -6.31 -20.25
CA GLU A 230 18.20 -4.84 -20.30
C GLU A 230 19.12 -4.18 -19.25
N TRP A 231 19.92 -4.97 -18.54
CA TRP A 231 20.84 -4.50 -17.49
C TRP A 231 20.14 -3.80 -16.31
N ARG A 232 18.91 -4.23 -16.00
CA ARG A 232 18.14 -3.76 -14.84
C ARG A 232 18.25 -4.76 -13.70
N PRO A 233 18.35 -4.31 -12.43
CA PRO A 233 18.44 -5.22 -11.29
C PRO A 233 17.13 -6.00 -11.13
N VAL A 234 17.21 -7.33 -11.24
CA VAL A 234 16.09 -8.25 -10.99
C VAL A 234 16.16 -8.90 -9.61
N HIS A 235 17.36 -9.03 -9.05
CA HIS A 235 17.55 -9.57 -7.72
C HIS A 235 18.60 -8.77 -6.95
N THR A 236 18.31 -8.51 -5.68
CA THR A 236 19.13 -7.68 -4.79
C THR A 236 19.18 -8.32 -3.42
N VAL A 237 20.32 -8.23 -2.74
CA VAL A 237 20.51 -8.81 -1.40
C VAL A 237 20.82 -7.73 -0.38
N LEU A 238 20.51 -8.02 0.88
CA LEU A 238 20.92 -7.19 2.01
C LEU A 238 22.37 -7.54 2.36
N HIS A 239 23.29 -6.59 2.13
CA HIS A 239 24.68 -6.78 2.50
C HIS A 239 24.87 -6.37 3.97
N ALA A 240 25.53 -7.22 4.76
CA ALA A 240 25.66 -7.05 6.21
C ALA A 240 26.25 -5.67 6.57
N GLY A 241 25.39 -4.76 7.04
CA GLY A 241 25.77 -3.42 7.51
C GLY A 241 25.74 -2.27 6.49
N ARG A 242 25.40 -2.49 5.21
CA ARG A 242 25.33 -1.43 4.17
C ARG A 242 24.08 -1.54 3.28
N GLY A 243 22.89 -1.51 3.89
CA GLY A 243 21.63 -1.35 3.16
C GLY A 243 21.42 -2.34 2.00
N ASN A 244 20.52 -1.98 1.09
CA ASN A 244 20.19 -2.79 -0.09
C ASN A 244 21.21 -2.55 -1.23
N THR A 245 21.73 -3.61 -1.84
CA THR A 245 22.68 -3.55 -2.98
C THR A 245 22.08 -2.95 -4.25
N ARG A 246 20.76 -2.71 -4.30
CA ARG A 246 20.07 -2.07 -5.43
C ARG A 246 20.76 -0.80 -5.93
N SER A 247 21.14 0.09 -5.02
CA SER A 247 21.79 1.37 -5.38
C SER A 247 23.17 1.20 -6.02
N LEU A 248 23.89 0.11 -5.73
CA LEU A 248 25.16 -0.23 -6.36
C LEU A 248 24.94 -0.78 -7.77
N LEU A 249 23.94 -1.65 -7.92
CA LEU A 249 23.58 -2.25 -9.20
C LEU A 249 23.05 -1.19 -10.18
N ASP A 250 22.21 -0.26 -9.73
CA ASP A 250 21.70 0.85 -10.56
C ASP A 250 22.81 1.74 -11.13
N ARG A 251 23.95 1.87 -10.42
CA ARG A 251 25.11 2.65 -10.86
C ARG A 251 26.12 1.85 -11.67
N LEU A 252 25.96 0.54 -11.75
CA LEU A 252 26.91 -0.35 -12.42
C LEU A 252 26.68 -0.33 -13.93
N LYS A 253 27.58 0.33 -14.67
CA LYS A 253 27.59 0.26 -16.14
C LYS A 253 27.88 -1.17 -16.60
N ARG A 254 27.25 -1.59 -17.70
CA ARG A 254 27.54 -2.86 -18.37
C ARG A 254 29.00 -2.93 -18.78
N PHE A 255 29.64 -4.07 -18.47
CA PHE A 255 31.02 -4.36 -18.84
C PHE A 255 31.09 -5.75 -19.46
#